data_AF-A0A2E8DPA7-F1
#
_entry.id   AF-A0A2E8DPA7-F1
#
_cell.length_a   1.000
_cell.length_b   1.000
_cell.length_c   1.000
_cell.angle_alpha   90.00
_cell.angle_beta   90.00
_cell.angle_gamma   90.00
#
_symmetry.space_group_name_H-M   'P 1'
#
loop_
_entity.id
_entity.type
_entity.pdbx_description
1 polymer ?
#
loop_
_entity_poly.entity_id
_entity_poly.type
_entity_poly.pdbx_seq_one_letter_code
_entity_poly.pdbx_strand_id
1 'polypeptide(L)'
;MNGGDARTLANGLLLSTILRIVFMICQRYEYVNCDFTISSGIYGSNFFALTGFHGFHVTVGIIGLGVCWTRSLMGNTYFGKGAGCDCFIWY
;
A
#
# COMPACT_ATOMS: atom_id res chain seq x y z
N MET A 1 9.13 21.55 -14.33
CA MET A 1 9.64 20.64 -13.27
C MET A 1 11.03 20.21 -13.70
N ASN A 2 12.07 20.61 -12.96
CA ASN A 2 13.45 20.25 -13.30
C ASN A 2 13.64 18.75 -13.01
N GLY A 3 14.44 18.03 -13.81
CA GLY A 3 14.63 16.57 -13.71
C GLY A 3 15.15 16.03 -12.35
N GLY A 4 15.42 16.90 -11.37
CA GLY A 4 15.66 16.53 -9.98
C GLY A 4 14.38 16.17 -9.21
N ASP A 5 13.29 16.91 -9.40
CA ASP A 5 12.08 16.79 -8.58
C ASP A 5 11.32 15.48 -8.85
N ALA A 6 11.28 15.05 -10.12
CA ALA A 6 10.62 13.81 -10.53
C ALA A 6 11.32 12.56 -9.98
N ARG A 7 12.65 12.59 -9.85
CA ARG A 7 13.44 11.49 -9.27
C ARG A 7 13.23 11.40 -7.76
N THR A 8 13.14 12.54 -7.07
CA THR A 8 12.82 12.57 -5.64
C THR A 8 11.41 12.04 -5.35
N LEU A 9 10.43 12.41 -6.16
CA LEU A 9 9.05 11.88 -6.09
C LEU A 9 9.00 10.37 -6.33
N ALA A 10 9.67 9.88 -7.38
CA ALA A 10 9.73 8.45 -7.67
C ALA A 10 10.38 7.65 -6.53
N ASN A 11 11.45 8.19 -5.92
CA ASN A 11 12.11 7.55 -4.78
C ASN A 11 11.22 7.51 -3.53
N GLY A 12 10.47 8.58 -3.25
CA GLY A 12 9.51 8.62 -2.15
C GLY A 12 8.38 7.60 -2.31
N LEU A 13 7.78 7.54 -3.50
CA LEU A 13 6.73 6.55 -3.82
C LEU A 13 7.24 5.11 -3.70
N LEU A 14 8.48 4.85 -4.13
CA LEU A 14 9.11 3.54 -4.00
C LEU A 14 9.34 3.16 -2.54
N LEU A 15 9.85 4.08 -1.71
CA LEU A 15 10.06 3.84 -0.28
C LEU A 15 8.74 3.52 0.44
N SER A 16 7.68 4.29 0.18
CA SER A 16 6.35 4.04 0.74
C SER A 16 5.79 2.69 0.29
N THR A 17 6.00 2.29 -0.95
CA THR A 17 5.56 0.99 -1.48
C THR A 17 6.30 -0.17 -0.79
N ILE A 18 7.61 -0.05 -0.62
CA ILE A 18 8.42 -1.07 0.10
C ILE A 18 7.95 -1.22 1.54
N LEU A 19 7.74 -0.10 2.25
CA LEU A 19 7.30 -0.13 3.64
C LEU A 19 5.93 -0.83 3.80
N ARG A 20 5.01 -0.57 2.86
CA ARG A 20 3.70 -1.25 2.82
C ARG A 20 3.83 -2.76 2.53
N ILE A 21 4.76 -3.18 1.67
CA ILE A 21 5.04 -4.60 1.41
C ILE A 21 5.61 -5.30 2.64
N VAL A 22 6.56 -4.66 3.35
CA VAL A 22 7.13 -5.20 4.59
C VAL A 22 6.02 -5.40 5.63
N PHE A 23 5.12 -4.42 5.79
CA PHE A 23 3.97 -4.54 6.68
C PHE A 23 3.06 -5.73 6.31
N MET A 24 2.78 -5.93 5.01
CA MET A 24 1.98 -7.07 4.55
C MET A 24 2.64 -8.43 4.85
N ILE A 25 3.97 -8.52 4.73
CA ILE A 25 4.71 -9.74 5.08
C ILE A 25 4.59 -10.03 6.57
N CYS A 26 4.75 -9.01 7.43
CA CYS A 26 4.55 -9.15 8.87
C CYS A 26 3.11 -9.59 9.19
N GLN A 27 2.11 -8.97 8.57
CA GLN A 27 0.70 -9.35 8.76
C GLN A 27 0.46 -10.82 8.38
N ARG A 28 1.05 -11.28 7.26
CA ARG A 28 0.97 -12.69 6.86
C ARG A 28 1.68 -13.62 7.83
N TYR A 29 2.83 -13.22 8.36
CA TYR A 29 3.56 -14.00 9.36
C TYR A 29 2.72 -14.18 10.63
N GLU A 30 2.07 -13.13 11.12
CA GLU A 30 1.16 -13.25 12.28
C GLU A 30 -0.06 -14.12 11.99
N TYR A 31 -0.61 -14.06 10.78
CA TYR A 31 -1.74 -14.91 10.36
C TYR A 31 -1.38 -16.40 10.34
N VAL A 32 -0.15 -16.76 9.99
CA VAL A 32 0.30 -18.16 9.91
C VAL A 32 0.70 -18.71 11.29
N ASN A 33 1.23 -17.86 12.17
CA ASN A 33 1.68 -18.26 13.51
C ASN A 33 0.61 -18.07 14.60
N CYS A 34 -0.57 -17.57 14.28
CA CYS A 34 -1.67 -17.44 15.24
C CYS A 34 -2.27 -18.80 15.62
N ASP A 35 -2.37 -19.06 16.93
CA ASP A 35 -3.04 -20.25 17.50
C ASP A 35 -4.58 -20.17 17.43
N PHE A 36 -5.14 -19.06 16.93
CA PHE A 36 -6.58 -18.84 16.82
C PHE A 36 -7.00 -18.67 15.36
N THR A 37 -8.17 -19.23 15.04
CA THR A 37 -8.76 -19.19 13.70
C THR A 37 -9.92 -18.21 13.66
N ILE A 38 -10.45 -17.94 12.47
CA ILE A 38 -11.65 -17.09 12.28
C ILE A 38 -12.86 -17.61 13.08
N SER A 39 -12.86 -18.90 13.42
CA SER A 39 -13.93 -19.59 14.16
C SER A 39 -13.64 -19.74 15.66
N SER A 40 -12.51 -19.23 16.18
CA SER A 40 -12.11 -19.36 17.60
C SER A 40 -12.87 -18.41 18.55
N GLY A 41 -14.13 -18.10 18.24
CA GLY A 41 -15.01 -17.23 19.03
C GLY A 41 -14.95 -15.75 18.62
N ILE A 42 -15.53 -14.88 19.47
CA ILE A 42 -15.73 -13.46 19.18
C ILE A 42 -14.39 -12.75 18.92
N TYR A 43 -13.36 -13.04 19.71
CA TYR A 43 -12.03 -12.44 19.57
C TYR A 43 -11.37 -12.78 18.23
N GLY A 44 -11.35 -14.07 17.86
CA GLY A 44 -10.79 -14.51 16.57
C GLY A 44 -11.54 -13.91 15.39
N SER A 45 -12.88 -13.95 15.39
CA SER A 45 -13.66 -13.41 14.27
C SER A 45 -13.46 -11.90 14.10
N ASN A 46 -13.39 -11.13 15.20
CA ASN A 46 -13.25 -9.68 15.13
C ASN A 46 -11.81 -9.27 14.75
N PHE A 47 -10.80 -10.00 15.25
CA PHE A 47 -9.41 -9.81 14.86
C PHE A 47 -9.22 -10.02 13.35
N PHE A 48 -9.66 -11.16 12.81
CA PHE A 48 -9.56 -11.46 11.38
C PHE A 48 -10.41 -10.53 10.52
N ALA A 49 -11.58 -10.08 10.99
CA ALA A 49 -12.40 -9.11 10.26
C ALA A 49 -11.71 -7.75 10.14
N LEU A 50 -11.20 -7.20 11.26
CA LEU A 50 -10.53 -5.89 11.29
C LEU A 50 -9.20 -5.92 10.53
N THR A 51 -8.34 -6.90 10.84
CA THR A 51 -7.03 -7.01 10.18
C THR A 51 -7.16 -7.44 8.72
N GLY A 52 -8.17 -8.24 8.37
CA GLY A 52 -8.45 -8.64 6.99
C GLY A 52 -8.94 -7.47 6.13
N PHE A 53 -9.87 -6.65 6.64
CA PHE A 53 -10.31 -5.44 5.93
C PHE A 53 -9.19 -4.41 5.81
N HIS A 54 -8.41 -4.22 6.87
CA HIS A 54 -7.24 -3.36 6.82
C HIS A 54 -6.20 -3.86 5.81
N GLY A 55 -5.92 -5.17 5.78
CA GLY A 55 -5.03 -5.79 4.80
C GLY A 55 -5.51 -5.60 3.36
N PHE A 56 -6.81 -5.71 3.11
CA PHE A 56 -7.40 -5.38 1.82
C PHE A 56 -7.17 -3.92 1.43
N HIS A 57 -7.45 -2.98 2.35
CA HIS A 57 -7.21 -1.55 2.16
C HIS A 57 -5.75 -1.27 1.78
N VAL A 58 -4.79 -1.82 2.54
CA VAL A 58 -3.35 -1.64 2.26
C VAL A 58 -2.95 -2.22 0.89
N THR A 59 -3.52 -3.36 0.50
CA THR A 59 -3.25 -4.00 -0.81
C THR A 59 -3.68 -3.12 -1.97
N VAL A 60 -4.88 -2.53 -1.91
CA VAL A 60 -5.36 -1.59 -2.92
C VAL A 60 -4.45 -0.36 -3.02
N GLY A 61 -3.97 0.15 -1.88
CA GLY A 61 -3.03 1.27 -1.85
C GLY A 61 -1.67 0.95 -2.47
N ILE A 62 -1.14 -0.27 -2.28
CA ILE A 62 0.12 -0.72 -2.93
C ILE A 62 -0.04 -0.74 -4.44
N ILE A 63 -1.17 -1.25 -4.95
CA ILE A 63 -1.44 -1.29 -6.40
C ILE A 63 -1.52 0.13 -6.96
N GLY A 64 -2.26 1.04 -6.29
CA GLY A 64 -2.37 2.43 -6.69
C GLY A 64 -1.02 3.17 -6.74
N LEU A 65 -0.23 3.07 -5.68
CA LEU A 65 1.11 3.66 -5.60
C LEU A 65 2.07 3.05 -6.63
N GLY A 66 1.98 1.74 -6.89
CA GLY A 66 2.76 1.06 -7.93
C GLY A 66 2.45 1.55 -9.34
N VAL A 67 1.18 1.81 -9.64
CA VAL A 67 0.76 2.44 -10.91
C VAL A 67 1.29 3.87 -11.00
N CYS A 68 1.20 4.66 -9.94
CA CYS A 68 1.78 6.02 -9.92
C CYS A 68 3.30 6.01 -10.13
N TRP A 69 4.00 5.06 -9.51
CA TRP A 69 5.45 4.92 -9.64
C TRP A 69 5.88 4.52 -11.06
N THR A 70 5.27 3.48 -11.64
CA THR A 70 5.56 3.04 -13.02
C THR A 70 5.28 4.14 -14.05
N ARG A 71 4.23 4.94 -13.85
CA ARG A 71 3.92 6.09 -14.72
C ARG A 71 4.89 7.25 -14.55
N SER A 72 5.40 7.48 -13.34
CA SER A 72 6.45 8.46 -13.07
C SER A 72 7.75 8.14 -13.82
N LEU A 73 8.13 6.86 -13.91
CA LEU A 73 9.31 6.39 -14.65
C LEU A 73 9.19 6.60 -16.17
N MET A 74 7.99 6.49 -16.73
CA MET A 74 7.72 6.69 -18.16
C MET A 74 7.68 8.17 -18.57
N GLY A 75 7.92 9.11 -17.64
CA GLY A 75 7.83 10.56 -17.90
C GLY A 75 6.40 11.06 -18.14
N ASN A 76 5.39 10.19 -18.01
CA ASN A 76 4.00 10.51 -18.25
C ASN A 76 3.28 10.87 -16.94
N THR A 77 3.73 11.95 -16.29
CA THR A 77 3.12 12.52 -15.08
C THR A 77 1.83 13.29 -15.35
N TYR A 78 1.31 13.27 -16.59
CA TYR A 78 0.18 14.09 -17.01
C TYR A 78 -1.14 13.31 -17.09
N PHE A 79 -1.72 13.03 -15.93
CA PHE A 79 -3.17 13.13 -15.76
C PHE A 79 -3.43 14.20 -14.69
N GLY A 80 -3.69 15.43 -15.15
CA GLY A 80 -4.14 16.55 -14.31
C GLY A 80 -3.34 16.81 -13.03
N LYS A 81 -2.12 17.36 -13.15
CA LYS A 81 -1.35 18.01 -12.05
C LYS A 81 -1.05 17.23 -10.75
N GLY A 82 -1.49 15.98 -10.55
CA GLY A 82 -1.20 15.24 -9.32
C GLY A 82 -2.38 14.45 -8.77
N ALA A 83 -3.62 14.73 -9.22
CA ALA A 83 -4.84 14.23 -8.59
C ALA A 83 -4.88 12.70 -8.37
N GLY A 84 -4.35 11.90 -9.29
CA GLY A 84 -4.23 10.45 -9.11
C GLY A 84 -3.21 10.08 -8.04
N CYS A 85 -2.02 10.69 -8.06
CA CYS A 85 -0.96 10.43 -7.08
C CYS A 85 -1.33 10.96 -5.70
N ASP A 86 -1.97 12.13 -5.62
CA ASP A 86 -2.51 12.70 -4.39
C ASP A 86 -3.58 11.77 -3.79
N CYS A 87 -4.54 11.29 -4.59
CA CYS A 87 -5.58 10.36 -4.12
C CYS A 87 -5.00 9.11 -3.44
N PHE A 88 -3.94 8.52 -4.01
CA PHE A 88 -3.28 7.34 -3.41
C PHE A 88 -2.34 7.68 -2.24
N ILE A 89 -1.89 8.92 -2.11
CA ILE A 89 -1.21 9.41 -0.90
C ILE A 89 -2.20 9.54 0.26
N TRP A 90 -3.44 9.98 -0.03
CA TRP A 90 -4.51 10.10 0.96
C TRP A 90 -5.19 8.75 1.32
N TYR A 91 -4.87 7.66 0.58
CA TYR A 91 -5.46 6.34 0.74
C TYR A 91 -4.59 5.38 1.58
#